data_AF-A0A4Z0ATK6-F1
#
_entry.id   AF-A0A4Z0ATK6-F1
#
_cell.length_a   1.000
_cell.length_b   1.000
_cell.length_c   1.000
_cell.angle_alpha   90.00
_cell.angle_beta   90.00
_cell.angle_gamma   90.00
#
_symmetry.space_group_name_H-M   'P 1'
#
loop_
_entity.id
_entity.type
_entity.pdbx_description
1 polymer ?
#
loop_
_entity_poly.entity_id
_entity_poly.type
_entity_poly.pdbx_seq_one_letter_code
_entity_poly.pdbx_strand_id
1 'polypeptide(L)'
;MGGGNDKLMVRSGSRIEGLVDGGEGINGAYLDDHAGGTFNGASRMNLWVAKGEWALTGPITNSTMNQVYSGATLINQSSISGKTTVERGAIYSGGTADQLDVAGTLRMGPATRIDKDLIMRAGSTLAFTAGADGTVSVGNTANLGGATLSIQVPDEHHLPSRPVRLLNAERIEGQFANVTSNLKNLIPVLTYKSHDVFVTFKPKEPTPA
;
A
#
# COMPACT_ATOMS: atom_id res chain seq x y z
N MET A 1 -26.70 -4.15 -8.83
CA MET A 1 -27.41 -5.34 -8.32
C MET A 1 -28.82 -4.98 -7.89
N GLY A 2 -29.33 -3.81 -8.31
CA GLY A 2 -30.72 -3.40 -8.07
C GLY A 2 -30.76 -2.41 -6.91
N GLY A 3 -31.80 -2.50 -6.08
CA GLY A 3 -31.87 -1.79 -4.80
C GLY A 3 -31.66 -2.75 -3.63
N GLY A 4 -31.23 -2.21 -2.49
CA GLY A 4 -30.96 -2.99 -1.28
C GLY A 4 -29.47 -3.08 -0.97
N ASN A 5 -29.10 -3.89 0.02
CA ASN A 5 -27.70 -4.11 0.38
C ASN A 5 -27.24 -5.43 -0.22
N ASP A 6 -26.34 -5.37 -1.20
CA ASP A 6 -25.90 -6.54 -1.95
C ASP A 6 -24.51 -7.04 -1.52
N LYS A 7 -24.34 -8.36 -1.63
CA LYS A 7 -23.08 -9.05 -1.33
C LYS A 7 -22.64 -9.88 -2.52
N LEU A 8 -21.49 -9.55 -3.09
CA LEU A 8 -20.78 -10.37 -4.05
C LEU A 8 -19.67 -11.13 -3.34
N MET A 9 -19.69 -12.46 -3.40
CA MET A 9 -18.59 -13.29 -2.94
C MET A 9 -17.75 -13.73 -4.13
N VAL A 10 -16.47 -13.41 -4.13
CA VAL A 10 -15.52 -13.77 -5.18
C VAL A 10 -14.55 -14.80 -4.62
N ARG A 11 -14.44 -15.94 -5.32
CA ARG A 11 -13.53 -17.04 -5.00
C ARG A 11 -12.52 -17.28 -6.11
N SER A 12 -11.47 -18.05 -5.83
CA SER A 12 -10.46 -18.38 -6.83
C SER A 12 -11.10 -19.04 -8.06
N GLY A 13 -10.61 -18.69 -9.25
CA GLY A 13 -11.17 -19.14 -10.52
C GLY A 13 -12.50 -18.49 -10.94
N SER A 14 -13.07 -17.59 -10.12
CA SER A 14 -14.25 -16.83 -10.52
C SER A 14 -13.95 -15.97 -11.74
N ARG A 15 -14.88 -15.95 -12.69
CA ARG A 15 -14.81 -15.09 -13.87
C ARG A 15 -16.09 -14.27 -13.96
N ILE A 16 -15.94 -12.95 -13.97
CA ILE A 16 -17.05 -12.01 -14.13
C ILE A 16 -16.84 -11.29 -15.45
N GLU A 17 -17.80 -11.42 -16.36
CA GLU A 17 -17.84 -10.67 -17.61
C GLU A 17 -18.71 -9.42 -17.43
N GLY A 18 -18.17 -8.27 -17.85
CA GLY A 18 -18.87 -6.98 -17.74
C GLY A 18 -18.65 -6.27 -16.41
N LEU A 19 -19.33 -5.14 -16.26
CA LEU A 19 -19.25 -4.29 -15.07
C LEU A 19 -20.07 -4.89 -13.92
N VAL A 20 -19.44 -5.08 -12.77
CA VAL A 20 -20.17 -5.26 -11.51
C VAL A 20 -20.59 -3.89 -11.01
N ASP A 21 -21.90 -3.62 -11.00
CA ASP A 21 -22.46 -2.44 -10.35
C ASP A 21 -23.29 -2.87 -9.14
N GLY A 22 -23.02 -2.30 -7.98
CA GLY A 22 -23.74 -2.60 -6.73
C GLY A 22 -25.20 -2.13 -6.77
N GLY A 23 -25.53 -1.06 -7.47
CA GLY A 23 -26.86 -0.48 -7.36
C GLY A 23 -26.99 0.40 -6.11
N GLU A 24 -28.23 0.67 -5.70
CA GLU A 24 -28.49 1.45 -4.47
C GLU A 24 -28.05 0.67 -3.21
N GLY A 25 -28.12 1.31 -2.05
CA GLY A 25 -27.74 0.71 -0.76
C GLY A 25 -26.23 0.52 -0.54
N ILE A 26 -25.90 -0.28 0.48
CA ILE A 26 -24.52 -0.56 0.91
C ILE A 26 -24.12 -1.93 0.37
N ASN A 27 -23.30 -1.91 -0.67
CA ASN A 27 -22.88 -3.12 -1.37
C ASN A 27 -21.43 -3.47 -1.07
N GLY A 28 -21.10 -4.76 -1.11
CA GLY A 28 -19.76 -5.25 -0.83
C GLY A 28 -19.30 -6.38 -1.74
N ALA A 29 -18.11 -6.23 -2.32
CA ALA A 29 -17.37 -7.30 -2.97
C ALA A 29 -16.39 -7.92 -1.98
N TYR A 30 -16.67 -9.15 -1.55
CA TYR A 30 -15.84 -9.93 -0.65
C TYR A 30 -14.92 -10.85 -1.46
N LEU A 31 -13.62 -10.59 -1.37
CA LEU A 31 -12.61 -11.46 -1.97
C LEU A 31 -12.14 -12.46 -0.89
N ASP A 32 -12.62 -13.70 -0.98
CA ASP A 32 -12.57 -14.67 0.13
C ASP A 32 -12.12 -16.06 -0.34
N ASP A 33 -10.87 -16.16 -0.79
CA ASP A 33 -10.24 -17.44 -1.13
C ASP A 33 -8.76 -17.47 -0.73
N HIS A 34 -8.29 -18.53 -0.07
CA HIS A 34 -6.88 -18.66 0.31
C HIS A 34 -5.97 -18.76 -0.91
N ALA A 35 -6.47 -19.33 -2.00
CA ALA A 35 -5.75 -19.38 -3.27
C ALA A 35 -5.61 -18.00 -3.92
N GLY A 36 -6.37 -17.00 -3.46
CA GLY A 36 -6.37 -15.67 -4.05
C GLY A 36 -7.00 -15.63 -5.44
N GLY A 37 -6.72 -14.58 -6.19
CA GLY A 37 -7.19 -14.45 -7.57
C GLY A 37 -7.10 -13.03 -8.13
N THR A 38 -7.88 -12.79 -9.18
CA THR A 38 -7.97 -11.48 -9.83
C THR A 38 -9.40 -10.95 -9.70
N PHE A 39 -9.54 -9.66 -9.39
CA PHE A 39 -10.81 -8.96 -9.40
C PHE A 39 -10.72 -7.77 -10.36
N ASN A 40 -11.65 -7.70 -11.31
CA ASN A 40 -11.62 -6.69 -12.38
C ASN A 40 -12.37 -5.40 -12.03
N GLY A 41 -12.53 -5.12 -10.74
CA GLY A 41 -13.19 -3.92 -10.25
C GLY A 41 -14.70 -4.01 -10.16
N ALA A 42 -15.29 -2.92 -9.66
CA ALA A 42 -16.72 -2.76 -9.44
C ALA A 42 -17.07 -1.27 -9.26
N SER A 43 -18.32 -0.92 -9.55
CA SER A 43 -18.91 0.38 -9.25
C SER A 43 -19.91 0.25 -8.11
N ARG A 44 -19.97 1.25 -7.23
CA ARG A 44 -20.94 1.33 -6.12
C ARG A 44 -20.88 0.11 -5.20
N MET A 45 -19.70 -0.46 -5.02
CA MET A 45 -19.41 -1.55 -4.09
C MET A 45 -18.17 -1.23 -3.27
N ASN A 46 -18.23 -1.50 -1.97
CA ASN A 46 -17.06 -1.53 -1.12
C ASN A 46 -16.21 -2.77 -1.42
N LEU A 47 -14.89 -2.62 -1.41
CA LEU A 47 -13.97 -3.74 -1.58
C LEU A 47 -13.52 -4.29 -0.23
N TRP A 48 -13.75 -5.57 0.01
CA TRP A 48 -13.42 -6.26 1.25
C TRP A 48 -12.57 -7.51 0.95
N VAL A 49 -11.25 -7.38 1.11
CA VAL A 49 -10.29 -8.44 0.83
C VAL A 49 -10.07 -9.27 2.10
N ALA A 50 -10.79 -10.37 2.22
CA ALA A 50 -10.92 -11.13 3.46
C ALA A 50 -9.78 -12.14 3.66
N LYS A 51 -9.33 -12.82 2.60
CA LYS A 51 -8.21 -13.77 2.67
C LYS A 51 -7.56 -13.99 1.31
N GLY A 52 -6.31 -14.47 1.35
CA GLY A 52 -5.50 -14.75 0.17
C GLY A 52 -4.91 -13.49 -0.48
N GLU A 53 -4.24 -13.70 -1.62
CA GLU A 53 -3.63 -12.63 -2.40
C GLU A 53 -4.47 -12.29 -3.63
N TRP A 54 -4.90 -11.04 -3.75
CA TRP A 54 -5.80 -10.60 -4.80
C TRP A 54 -5.19 -9.47 -5.62
N ALA A 55 -5.14 -9.66 -6.94
CA ALA A 55 -4.83 -8.60 -7.89
C ALA A 55 -6.11 -7.84 -8.27
N LEU A 56 -6.15 -6.54 -8.01
CA LEU A 56 -7.20 -5.65 -8.49
C LEU A 56 -6.75 -5.03 -9.81
N THR A 57 -7.33 -5.49 -10.93
CA THR A 57 -6.94 -5.07 -12.29
C THR A 57 -7.83 -3.99 -12.86
N GLY A 58 -9.02 -3.79 -12.29
CA GLY A 58 -9.97 -2.75 -12.69
C GLY A 58 -10.35 -1.85 -11.51
N PRO A 59 -10.96 -0.69 -11.78
CA PRO A 59 -11.18 0.31 -10.74
C PRO A 59 -12.30 -0.08 -9.78
N ILE A 60 -12.20 0.36 -8.53
CA ILE A 60 -13.30 0.40 -7.56
C ILE A 60 -13.82 1.84 -7.52
N THR A 61 -14.97 2.09 -8.15
CA THR A 61 -15.57 3.43 -8.24
C THR A 61 -16.77 3.56 -7.32
N ASN A 62 -17.02 4.77 -6.82
CA ASN A 62 -18.14 5.08 -5.93
C ASN A 62 -18.22 4.20 -4.67
N SER A 63 -17.08 3.77 -4.13
CA SER A 63 -17.03 3.10 -2.84
C SER A 63 -16.75 4.10 -1.72
N THR A 64 -17.09 3.72 -0.48
CA THR A 64 -16.95 4.61 0.68
C THR A 64 -15.92 4.07 1.67
N MET A 65 -15.97 2.77 1.96
CA MET A 65 -15.13 2.12 2.95
C MET A 65 -14.67 0.75 2.46
N ASN A 66 -13.40 0.66 2.09
CA ASN A 66 -12.73 -0.56 1.68
C ASN A 66 -11.83 -1.10 2.80
N GLN A 67 -11.58 -2.40 2.80
CA GLN A 67 -10.82 -3.07 3.84
C GLN A 67 -9.99 -4.22 3.28
N VAL A 68 -8.73 -4.27 3.70
CA VAL A 68 -7.86 -5.45 3.55
C VAL A 68 -7.68 -6.04 4.94
N TYR A 69 -8.27 -7.21 5.16
CA TYR A 69 -8.30 -7.86 6.47
C TYR A 69 -6.97 -8.54 6.77
N SER A 70 -6.70 -8.76 8.06
CA SER A 70 -5.50 -9.43 8.56
C SER A 70 -5.23 -10.75 7.80
N GLY A 71 -4.00 -10.92 7.33
CA GLY A 71 -3.56 -12.11 6.58
C GLY A 71 -3.93 -12.11 5.09
N ALA A 72 -4.63 -11.09 4.60
CA ALA A 72 -4.90 -10.90 3.19
C ALA A 72 -3.89 -9.93 2.53
N THR A 73 -3.71 -10.09 1.22
CA THR A 73 -2.88 -9.21 0.39
C THR A 73 -3.72 -8.64 -0.74
N LEU A 74 -3.70 -7.33 -0.90
CA LEU A 74 -4.26 -6.63 -2.06
C LEU A 74 -3.13 -6.03 -2.90
N ILE A 75 -3.00 -6.51 -4.14
CA ILE A 75 -2.14 -5.93 -5.17
C ILE A 75 -3.01 -5.03 -6.04
N ASN A 76 -3.00 -3.73 -5.75
CA ASN A 76 -3.74 -2.77 -6.54
C ASN A 76 -2.96 -2.40 -7.81
N GLN A 77 -3.53 -2.71 -8.98
CA GLN A 77 -3.00 -2.36 -10.30
C GLN A 77 -3.90 -1.34 -11.01
N SER A 78 -4.84 -0.73 -10.27
CA SER A 78 -5.84 0.20 -10.76
C SER A 78 -6.10 1.33 -9.75
N SER A 79 -7.32 1.86 -9.70
CA SER A 79 -7.74 2.91 -8.77
C SER A 79 -8.84 2.46 -7.82
N ILE A 80 -8.79 2.95 -6.58
CA ILE A 80 -9.79 2.69 -5.54
C ILE A 80 -10.28 4.02 -4.97
N SER A 81 -11.57 4.30 -5.13
CA SER A 81 -12.26 5.40 -4.47
C SER A 81 -12.53 5.11 -2.99
N GLY A 82 -12.81 6.15 -2.19
CA GLY A 82 -13.13 5.99 -0.78
C GLY A 82 -11.94 5.60 0.11
N LYS A 83 -12.19 5.51 1.41
CA LYS A 83 -11.15 5.19 2.39
C LYS A 83 -10.84 3.70 2.33
N THR A 84 -9.55 3.35 2.24
CA THR A 84 -9.08 1.97 2.37
C THR A 84 -8.35 1.78 3.69
N THR A 85 -8.78 0.81 4.49
CA THR A 85 -8.11 0.41 5.73
C THR A 85 -7.34 -0.89 5.51
N VAL A 86 -6.08 -0.92 5.91
CA VAL A 86 -5.20 -2.09 5.84
C VAL A 86 -4.93 -2.56 7.26
N GLU A 87 -5.52 -3.69 7.64
CA GLU A 87 -5.41 -4.20 9.01
C GLU A 87 -3.99 -4.68 9.33
N ARG A 88 -3.69 -4.83 10.62
CA ARG A 88 -2.44 -5.46 11.07
C ARG A 88 -2.32 -6.85 10.46
N GLY A 89 -1.14 -7.17 9.94
CA GLY A 89 -0.88 -8.44 9.25
C GLY A 89 -1.43 -8.52 7.82
N ALA A 90 -2.13 -7.49 7.34
CA ALA A 90 -2.53 -7.36 5.94
C ALA A 90 -1.47 -6.62 5.13
N ILE A 91 -1.48 -6.83 3.81
CA ILE A 91 -0.58 -6.17 2.86
C ILE A 91 -1.39 -5.45 1.79
N TYR A 92 -1.06 -4.19 1.53
CA TYR A 92 -1.54 -3.43 0.39
C TYR A 92 -0.34 -3.03 -0.48
N SER A 93 -0.44 -3.14 -1.80
CA SER A 93 0.63 -2.70 -2.69
C SER A 93 0.16 -2.00 -3.96
N GLY A 94 0.82 -0.90 -4.32
CA GLY A 94 0.70 -0.24 -5.62
C GLY A 94 -0.61 0.51 -5.87
N GLY A 95 -0.76 0.94 -7.12
CA GLY A 95 -1.99 1.53 -7.65
C GLY A 95 -2.30 2.91 -7.07
N THR A 96 -3.52 3.37 -7.35
CA THR A 96 -4.07 4.63 -6.83
C THR A 96 -5.14 4.32 -5.78
N ALA A 97 -5.07 4.99 -4.63
CA ALA A 97 -6.11 4.98 -3.61
C ALA A 97 -6.53 6.41 -3.27
N ASP A 98 -7.80 6.62 -2.95
CA ASP A 98 -8.28 7.95 -2.53
C ASP A 98 -7.70 8.33 -1.16
N GLN A 99 -7.93 7.52 -0.14
CA GLN A 99 -7.31 7.66 1.19
C GLN A 99 -6.88 6.29 1.73
N LEU A 100 -5.72 6.23 2.39
CA LEU A 100 -5.14 4.97 2.88
C LEU A 100 -4.77 5.05 4.37
N ASP A 101 -5.30 4.13 5.17
CA ASP A 101 -5.06 4.00 6.62
C ASP A 101 -4.47 2.63 6.92
N VAL A 102 -3.19 2.60 7.30
CA VAL A 102 -2.36 1.38 7.31
C VAL A 102 -1.95 1.02 8.72
N ALA A 103 -2.50 -0.07 9.24
CA ALA A 103 -2.04 -0.76 10.45
C ALA A 103 -1.16 -1.99 10.13
N GLY A 104 -1.24 -2.52 8.91
CA GLY A 104 -0.40 -3.60 8.39
C GLY A 104 0.81 -3.08 7.62
N THR A 105 0.95 -3.55 6.38
CA THR A 105 2.07 -3.21 5.50
C THR A 105 1.59 -2.50 4.24
N LEU A 106 2.16 -1.33 3.96
CA LEU A 106 2.16 -0.74 2.63
C LEU A 106 3.45 -1.18 1.93
N ARG A 107 3.33 -2.06 0.93
CA ARG A 107 4.44 -2.43 0.05
C ARG A 107 4.46 -1.45 -1.11
N MET A 108 5.56 -0.72 -1.24
CA MET A 108 5.76 0.17 -2.36
C MET A 108 5.75 -0.63 -3.67
N GLY A 109 5.42 0.04 -4.75
CA GLY A 109 5.48 -0.52 -6.10
C GLY A 109 6.04 0.52 -7.07
N PRO A 110 6.11 0.20 -8.38
CA PRO A 110 6.66 1.12 -9.38
C PRO A 110 5.95 2.47 -9.43
N ALA A 111 4.65 2.47 -9.15
CA ALA A 111 3.85 3.68 -8.94
C ALA A 111 2.83 3.41 -7.82
N THR A 112 2.86 4.22 -6.78
CA THR A 112 1.86 4.21 -5.70
C THR A 112 1.41 5.64 -5.45
N ARG A 113 0.11 5.90 -5.64
CA ARG A 113 -0.48 7.22 -5.45
C ARG A 113 -1.62 7.15 -4.43
N ILE A 114 -1.60 8.08 -3.49
CA ILE A 114 -2.68 8.33 -2.54
C ILE A 114 -3.19 9.73 -2.80
N ASP A 115 -4.45 9.89 -3.20
CA ASP A 115 -4.96 11.17 -3.69
C ASP A 115 -5.19 12.18 -2.56
N LYS A 116 -5.47 11.70 -1.35
CA LYS A 116 -5.66 12.51 -0.15
C LYS A 116 -4.59 12.16 0.88
N ASP A 117 -4.98 11.57 2.00
CA ASP A 117 -4.09 11.32 3.14
C ASP A 117 -3.62 9.87 3.20
N LEU A 118 -2.35 9.72 3.56
CA LEU A 118 -1.73 8.46 3.97
C LEU A 118 -1.51 8.49 5.48
N ILE A 119 -2.08 7.52 6.20
CA ILE A 119 -1.89 7.35 7.64
C ILE A 119 -1.17 6.02 7.88
N MET A 120 0.12 6.07 8.20
CA MET A 120 0.87 4.91 8.69
C MET A 120 0.73 4.85 10.21
N ARG A 121 -0.04 3.88 10.72
CA ARG A 121 -0.26 3.72 12.17
C ARG A 121 1.00 3.21 12.85
N ALA A 122 1.13 3.47 14.15
CA ALA A 122 2.21 2.91 14.96
C ALA A 122 2.26 1.38 14.84
N GLY A 123 3.46 0.83 14.59
CA GLY A 123 3.68 -0.60 14.36
C GLY A 123 3.35 -1.10 12.94
N SER A 124 2.88 -0.24 12.05
CA SER A 124 2.76 -0.55 10.61
C SER A 124 4.14 -0.56 9.93
N THR A 125 4.19 -1.07 8.70
CA THR A 125 5.42 -1.12 7.90
C THR A 125 5.24 -0.46 6.54
N LEU A 126 6.17 0.42 6.16
CA LEU A 126 6.40 0.77 4.75
C LEU A 126 7.52 -0.12 4.23
N ALA A 127 7.23 -0.98 3.25
CA ALA A 127 8.22 -1.86 2.64
C ALA A 127 8.71 -1.28 1.31
N PHE A 128 10.03 -1.10 1.20
CA PHE A 128 10.72 -0.51 0.07
C PHE A 128 11.80 -1.46 -0.46
N THR A 129 11.85 -1.67 -1.77
CA THR A 129 12.87 -2.44 -2.48
C THR A 129 13.67 -1.52 -3.39
N ALA A 130 14.95 -1.33 -3.07
CA ALA A 130 15.83 -0.45 -3.83
C ALA A 130 15.99 -0.94 -5.28
N GLY A 131 15.81 -0.01 -6.24
CA GLY A 131 15.92 -0.29 -7.67
C GLY A 131 14.66 -0.88 -8.32
N ALA A 132 13.66 -1.31 -7.54
CA ALA A 132 12.39 -1.82 -8.06
C ALA A 132 11.21 -0.88 -7.77
N ASP A 133 11.19 -0.27 -6.60
CA ASP A 133 10.07 0.55 -6.16
C ASP A 133 10.26 2.03 -6.49
N GLY A 134 9.16 2.70 -6.83
CA GLY A 134 9.09 4.14 -7.09
C GLY A 134 8.67 4.92 -5.84
N THR A 135 8.63 6.26 -5.95
CA THR A 135 8.16 7.13 -4.86
C THR A 135 6.66 6.91 -4.59
N VAL A 136 6.27 6.91 -3.31
CA VAL A 136 4.87 7.02 -2.90
C VAL A 136 4.45 8.49 -2.91
N SER A 137 3.53 8.84 -3.80
CA SER A 137 3.00 10.21 -3.90
C SER A 137 1.69 10.32 -3.13
N VAL A 138 1.62 11.29 -2.21
CA VAL A 138 0.46 11.58 -1.38
C VAL A 138 -0.04 12.98 -1.71
N GLY A 139 -1.33 13.15 -1.98
CA GLY A 139 -1.88 14.45 -2.38
C GLY A 139 -1.89 15.47 -1.25
N ASN A 140 -2.19 15.03 -0.01
CA ASN A 140 -2.31 15.90 1.15
C ASN A 140 -1.25 15.57 2.20
N THR A 141 -1.63 14.98 3.34
CA THR A 141 -0.72 14.67 4.45
C THR A 141 -0.28 13.21 4.41
N ALA A 142 1.03 12.98 4.51
CA ALA A 142 1.59 11.68 4.84
C ALA A 142 2.02 11.66 6.31
N ASN A 143 1.26 10.96 7.14
CA ASN A 143 1.58 10.75 8.55
C ASN A 143 2.33 9.42 8.72
N LEU A 144 3.54 9.50 9.27
CA LEU A 144 4.44 8.36 9.45
C LEU A 144 4.42 7.78 10.87
N GLY A 145 3.42 8.15 11.68
CA GLY A 145 3.29 8.05 13.14
C GLY A 145 3.83 6.78 13.81
N GLY A 146 5.16 6.66 13.89
CA GLY A 146 5.86 5.55 14.53
C GLY A 146 5.86 4.24 13.72
N ALA A 147 5.74 4.33 12.39
CA ALA A 147 5.86 3.16 11.52
C ALA A 147 7.33 2.69 11.38
N THR A 148 7.50 1.46 10.91
CA THR A 148 8.81 0.91 10.51
C THR A 148 9.02 1.09 9.01
N LEU A 149 10.18 1.59 8.60
CA LEU A 149 10.63 1.48 7.23
C LEU A 149 11.44 0.18 7.06
N SER A 150 10.98 -0.74 6.22
CA SER A 150 11.70 -1.96 5.88
C SER A 150 12.30 -1.84 4.49
N ILE A 151 13.63 -1.94 4.40
CA ILE A 151 14.40 -1.75 3.17
C ILE A 151 14.99 -3.08 2.73
N GLN A 152 14.63 -3.51 1.53
CA GLN A 152 15.27 -4.61 0.85
C GLN A 152 16.17 -4.08 -0.26
N VAL A 153 17.42 -4.54 -0.25
CA VAL A 153 18.42 -4.24 -1.28
C VAL A 153 18.84 -5.55 -1.90
N PRO A 154 18.44 -5.85 -3.15
CA PRO A 154 18.84 -7.07 -3.83
C PRO A 154 20.36 -7.18 -4.00
N ASP A 155 21.03 -6.06 -4.31
CA ASP A 155 22.48 -5.99 -4.44
C ASP A 155 23.02 -4.61 -4.00
N GLU A 156 23.91 -4.60 -3.01
CA GLU A 156 24.52 -3.40 -2.46
C GLU A 156 25.41 -2.67 -3.48
N HIS A 157 25.98 -3.38 -4.45
CA HIS A 157 26.87 -2.79 -5.46
C HIS A 157 26.11 -1.94 -6.48
N HIS A 158 24.80 -2.14 -6.59
CA HIS A 158 23.92 -1.45 -7.54
C HIS A 158 23.05 -0.39 -6.86
N LEU A 159 23.42 0.05 -5.66
CA LEU A 159 22.69 1.11 -4.98
C LEU A 159 22.93 2.47 -5.66
N PRO A 160 21.88 3.31 -5.76
CA PRO A 160 22.02 4.64 -6.30
C PRO A 160 22.93 5.50 -5.42
N SER A 161 23.84 6.24 -6.06
CA SER A 161 24.74 7.20 -5.39
C SER A 161 24.02 8.48 -4.95
N ARG A 162 22.81 8.71 -5.44
CA ARG A 162 21.97 9.87 -5.12
C ARG A 162 20.88 9.49 -4.11
N PRO A 163 20.39 10.44 -3.29
CA PRO A 163 19.24 10.20 -2.42
C PRO A 163 18.04 9.67 -3.21
N VAL A 164 17.46 8.57 -2.74
CA VAL A 164 16.23 8.01 -3.28
C VAL A 164 15.05 8.62 -2.56
N ARG A 165 14.09 9.15 -3.30
CA ARG A 165 12.86 9.70 -2.72
C ARG A 165 11.88 8.56 -2.41
N LEU A 166 11.55 8.38 -1.14
CA LEU A 166 10.60 7.38 -0.68
C LEU A 166 9.17 7.90 -0.76
N LEU A 167 8.94 9.12 -0.24
CA LEU A 167 7.62 9.75 -0.22
C LEU A 167 7.69 11.20 -0.67
N ASN A 168 6.61 11.69 -1.29
CA ASN A 168 6.32 13.11 -1.41
C ASN A 168 4.86 13.39 -1.01
N ALA A 169 4.63 14.53 -0.36
CA ALA A 169 3.31 14.97 0.08
C ALA A 169 3.23 16.50 0.17
N GLU A 170 2.02 17.07 0.23
CA GLU A 170 1.88 18.47 0.63
C GLU A 170 2.37 18.70 2.07
N ARG A 171 2.29 17.68 2.93
CA ARG A 171 2.82 17.75 4.29
C ARG A 171 3.28 16.38 4.80
N ILE A 172 4.50 16.32 5.30
CA ILE A 172 5.01 15.16 6.05
C ILE A 172 4.83 15.40 7.55
N GLU A 173 4.18 14.47 8.24
CA GLU A 173 4.03 14.49 9.69
C GLU A 173 4.71 13.28 10.34
N GLY A 174 5.49 13.55 11.39
CA GLY A 174 6.21 12.50 12.12
C GLY A 174 7.40 11.94 11.35
N GLN A 175 7.95 10.84 11.89
CA GLN A 175 9.08 10.11 11.34
C GLN A 175 8.88 8.62 11.56
N PHE A 176 9.59 7.79 10.81
CA PHE A 176 9.66 6.35 11.10
C PHE A 176 10.30 6.14 12.47
N ALA A 177 9.69 5.29 13.30
CA ALA A 177 10.25 4.92 14.61
C ALA A 177 11.43 3.97 14.46
N ASN A 178 11.38 3.09 13.45
CA ASN A 178 12.42 2.09 13.20
C ASN A 178 12.76 2.04 11.71
N VAL A 179 14.00 1.66 11.42
CA VAL A 179 14.45 1.31 10.08
C VAL A 179 15.11 -0.05 10.13
N THR A 180 14.64 -0.98 9.32
CA THR A 180 15.23 -2.32 9.17
C THR A 180 15.75 -2.49 7.76
N SER A 181 16.91 -3.13 7.59
CA SER A 181 17.43 -3.45 6.27
C SER A 181 18.19 -4.77 6.25
N ASN A 182 18.33 -5.36 5.06
CA ASN A 182 19.18 -6.52 4.83
C ASN A 182 20.67 -6.15 4.58
N LEU A 183 21.06 -4.90 4.86
CA LEU A 183 22.37 -4.37 4.51
C LEU A 183 23.49 -4.85 5.45
N LYS A 184 24.56 -5.38 4.86
CA LYS A 184 25.76 -5.88 5.53
C LYS A 184 26.80 -4.80 5.73
N ASN A 185 27.14 -4.03 4.70
CA ASN A 185 28.25 -3.07 4.75
C ASN A 185 27.80 -1.61 4.80
N LEU A 186 26.52 -1.36 4.50
CA LEU A 186 25.94 -0.02 4.44
C LEU A 186 24.88 0.16 5.53
N ILE A 187 24.57 1.40 5.84
CA ILE A 187 23.43 1.81 6.66
C ILE A 187 22.53 2.77 5.88
N PRO A 188 21.20 2.63 6.01
CA PRO A 188 20.27 3.61 5.48
C PRO A 188 20.24 4.85 6.36
N VAL A 189 20.31 6.03 5.75
CA VAL A 189 20.22 7.32 6.43
C VAL A 189 19.07 8.10 5.81
N LEU A 190 18.08 8.43 6.66
CA LEU A 190 16.88 9.14 6.25
C LEU A 190 17.06 10.65 6.35
N THR A 191 16.46 11.37 5.40
CA THR A 191 16.35 12.82 5.41
C THR A 191 14.89 13.20 5.25
N TYR A 192 14.37 13.96 6.21
CA TYR A 192 13.00 14.45 6.21
C TYR A 192 13.00 15.94 5.83
N LYS A 193 12.14 16.30 4.88
CA LYS A 193 11.83 17.68 4.51
C LYS A 193 10.33 17.90 4.66
N SER A 194 9.88 19.15 4.55
CA SER A 194 8.45 19.50 4.69
C SER A 194 7.53 18.70 3.75
N HIS A 195 8.01 18.36 2.55
CA HIS A 195 7.24 17.71 1.48
C HIS A 195 7.80 16.37 1.02
N ASP A 196 8.95 15.94 1.53
CA ASP A 196 9.65 14.78 0.98
C ASP A 196 10.37 13.98 2.07
N VAL A 197 10.45 12.67 1.86
CA VAL A 197 11.32 11.77 2.63
C VAL A 197 12.29 11.07 1.69
N PHE A 198 13.58 11.13 2.01
CA PHE A 198 14.63 10.50 1.23
C PHE A 198 15.38 9.46 2.06
N VAL A 199 15.96 8.47 1.37
CA VAL A 199 16.97 7.56 1.90
C VAL A 199 18.27 7.69 1.11
N THR A 200 19.38 7.67 1.84
CA THR A 200 20.74 7.53 1.31
C THR A 200 21.39 6.32 1.97
N PHE A 201 22.39 5.74 1.30
CA PHE A 201 23.13 4.59 1.83
C PHE A 201 24.57 4.99 2.06
N LYS A 202 25.07 4.77 3.28
CA LYS A 202 26.45 5.12 3.67
C LYS A 202 27.19 3.90 4.20
N PRO A 203 28.52 3.81 4.03
CA PRO A 203 29.32 2.79 4.69
C PRO A 203 29.08 2.77 6.19
N LYS A 204 29.05 1.57 6.77
CA LYS A 204 29.22 1.39 8.21
C LYS A 204 30.60 1.93 8.59
N GLU A 205 30.68 2.66 9.69
CA GLU A 205 31.98 3.02 10.24
C GLU A 205 32.76 1.74 10.55
N PRO A 206 34.08 1.69 10.27
CA PRO A 206 34.88 0.54 10.63
C PRO A 206 34.83 0.38 12.15
N THR A 207 34.40 -0.79 12.63
CA THR A 207 34.51 -1.13 14.05
C THR A 207 35.99 -1.02 14.44
N PRO A 208 36.35 -0.22 15.45
CA PRO A 208 37.72 -0.22 15.96
C PRO A 208 38.09 -1.64 16.39
N ALA A 209 39.26 -2.11 15.93
CA ALA A 209 39.81 -3.42 16.29
C ALA A 209 40.22 -3.48 17.77
#